data_AF-A0A0J7K7E8-F1
#
_entry.id   AF-A0A0J7K7E8-F1
#
_cell.length_a   1.000
_cell.length_b   1.000
_cell.length_c   1.000
_cell.angle_alpha   90.00
_cell.angle_beta   90.00
_cell.angle_gamma   90.00
#
_symmetry.space_group_name_H-M   'P 1'
#
loop_
_entity.id
_entity.type
_entity.pdbx_description
1 polymer ?
#
loop_
_entity_poly.entity_id
_entity_poly.type
_entity_poly.pdbx_seq_one_letter_code
_entity_poly.pdbx_strand_id
1 'polypeptide(L)'
;MDFTGPIWLRTSKGRGHKAYKAFVSVFVCFSSRAVHLEVVSDYSADAFLAAFRRSVARRGVCQAIYSDCGTNFVGADSQLKALF
;
A
#
# COMPACT_ATOMS: atom_id res chain seq x y z
N MET A 1 8.02 -5.43 -0.13
CA MET A 1 6.76 -4.75 0.18
C MET A 1 6.00 -5.71 1.06
N ASP A 2 5.49 -5.18 2.18
CA ASP A 2 4.81 -5.95 3.22
C ASP A 2 3.61 -5.15 3.74
N PHE A 3 2.64 -5.81 4.36
CA PHE A 3 1.55 -5.16 5.09
C PHE A 3 1.71 -5.34 6.60
N THR A 4 1.55 -4.26 7.34
CA THR A 4 1.46 -4.36 8.79
C THR A 4 0.12 -4.97 9.22
N GLY A 5 0.05 -5.38 10.49
CA GLY A 5 -1.22 -5.72 11.13
C GLY A 5 -2.25 -4.59 11.06
N PRO A 6 -3.54 -4.92 11.28
CA PRO A 6 -4.62 -3.96 11.14
C PRO A 6 -4.51 -2.82 12.14
N ILE A 7 -4.73 -1.60 11.63
CA ILE A 7 -4.81 -0.38 12.42
C ILE A 7 -6.24 0.16 12.39
N TRP A 8 -6.62 0.90 13.43
CA TRP A 8 -7.87 1.63 13.48
C TRP A 8 -7.64 3.06 13.00
N LEU A 9 -8.24 3.40 11.88
CA LEU A 9 -8.11 4.71 11.26
C LEU A 9 -9.36 5.55 11.50
N ARG A 10 -9.15 6.84 11.79
CA ARG A 10 -10.20 7.87 11.85
C ARG A 10 -9.84 8.97 10.87
N THR A 11 -10.75 9.30 9.96
CA THR A 11 -10.58 10.40 9.00
C THR A 11 -10.77 11.78 9.62
N SER A 12 -11.49 11.87 10.74
CA SER A 12 -11.76 13.14 11.43
C SER A 12 -11.68 12.98 12.95
N LYS A 13 -11.32 14.07 13.62
CA LYS A 13 -11.34 14.19 15.10
C LYS A 13 -12.76 14.59 15.54
N GLY A 14 -13.23 14.07 16.68
CA GLY A 14 -14.52 14.44 17.26
C GLY A 14 -15.35 13.24 17.73
N ARG A 15 -16.39 13.50 18.55
CA ARG A 15 -17.35 12.47 18.97
C ARG A 15 -18.24 12.06 17.80
N GLY A 16 -18.55 10.77 17.67
CA GLY A 16 -19.42 10.22 16.63
C GLY A 16 -18.72 9.78 15.34
N HIS A 17 -17.45 10.15 15.11
CA HIS A 17 -16.69 9.65 13.97
C HIS A 17 -16.25 8.19 14.18
N LYS A 18 -16.76 7.30 13.33
CA LYS A 18 -16.46 5.87 13.38
C LYS A 18 -15.03 5.59 12.95
N ALA A 19 -14.33 4.75 13.72
CA ALA A 19 -13.07 4.19 13.28
C ALA A 19 -13.32 3.03 12.31
N TYR A 20 -12.50 2.92 11.27
CA TYR A 20 -12.53 1.81 10.33
C TYR A 20 -11.18 1.07 10.35
N LYS A 21 -11.24 -0.21 10.01
CA LYS A 21 -10.05 -1.04 9.87
C LYS A 21 -9.30 -0.58 8.63
N ALA A 22 -8.01 -0.39 8.76
CA ALA A 22 -7.09 -0.07 7.69
C ALA A 22 -5.79 -0.84 7.90
N PHE A 23 -4.91 -0.79 6.91
CA PHE A 23 -3.62 -1.44 6.92
C PHE A 23 -2.56 -0.43 6.52
N VAL A 24 -1.29 -0.72 6.84
CA VAL A 24 -0.16 0.06 6.35
C VAL A 24 0.64 -0.81 5.41
N SER A 25 0.78 -0.34 4.17
CA SER A 25 1.67 -0.91 3.17
C SER A 25 3.06 -0.32 3.37
N VAL A 26 4.04 -1.20 3.54
CA VAL A 26 5.45 -0.87 3.72
C VAL A 26 6.20 -1.10 2.42
N PHE A 27 6.64 -0.02 1.80
CA PHE A 27 7.55 -0.04 0.65
C PHE A 27 8.97 0.27 1.10
N VAL A 28 9.93 -0.57 0.75
CA VAL A 28 11.35 -0.32 1.06
C VAL A 28 12.09 -0.11 -0.25
N CYS A 29 12.76 1.03 -0.39
CA CYS A 29 13.64 1.30 -1.51
C CYS A 29 15.02 0.72 -1.23
N PHE A 30 15.44 -0.28 -2.01
CA PHE A 30 16.76 -0.91 -1.85
C PHE A 30 17.93 0.02 -2.21
N SER A 31 17.70 1.01 -3.08
CA SER A 31 18.73 1.96 -3.50
C SER A 31 19.05 2.98 -2.40
N SER A 32 18.03 3.63 -1.85
CA SER A 32 18.20 4.69 -0.83
C SER A 32 18.06 4.19 0.61
N ARG A 33 17.66 2.93 0.81
CA ARG A 33 17.25 2.36 2.11
C ARG A 33 16.09 3.12 2.77
N ALA A 34 15.35 3.92 2.02
CA ALA A 34 14.19 4.64 2.51
C ALA A 34 12.99 3.69 2.69
N VAL A 35 12.27 3.84 3.80
CA VAL A 35 11.01 3.14 4.05
C VAL A 35 9.86 4.11 3.82
N HIS A 36 8.92 3.74 2.96
CA HIS A 36 7.71 4.49 2.65
C HIS A 36 6.49 3.74 3.17
N LEU A 37 5.72 4.43 4.00
CA LEU A 37 4.52 3.89 4.62
C LEU A 37 3.30 4.51 3.94
N GLU A 38 2.46 3.68 3.35
CA GLU A 38 1.20 4.07 2.73
C GLU A 38 0.03 3.46 3.48
N VAL A 39 -0.99 4.27 3.77
CA VAL A 39 -2.24 3.77 4.35
C VAL A 39 -3.09 3.13 3.26
N VAL A 40 -3.73 2.00 3.58
CA VAL A 40 -4.52 1.17 2.68
C VAL A 40 -5.83 0.78 3.39
N SER A 41 -6.96 0.87 2.70
CA SER A 41 -8.28 0.60 3.29
C SER A 41 -8.48 -0.88 3.63
N ASP A 42 -7.90 -1.75 2.82
CA ASP A 42 -8.10 -3.19 2.86
C ASP A 42 -6.94 -3.92 2.17
N TYR A 43 -7.05 -5.25 2.12
CA TYR A 43 -6.09 -6.15 1.50
C TYR A 43 -6.36 -6.39 -0.01
N SER A 44 -7.27 -5.66 -0.66
CA SER A 44 -7.54 -5.87 -2.09
C SER A 44 -6.40 -5.38 -2.99
N ALA A 45 -6.36 -5.93 -4.21
CA ALA A 45 -5.43 -5.49 -5.24
C ALA A 45 -5.65 -4.01 -5.61
N ASP A 46 -6.91 -3.55 -5.68
CA ASP A 46 -7.24 -2.17 -6.03
C ASP A 46 -6.74 -1.18 -4.96
N ALA A 47 -6.92 -1.52 -3.67
CA ALA A 47 -6.42 -0.71 -2.57
C ALA A 47 -4.88 -0.65 -2.58
N PHE A 48 -4.23 -1.78 -2.88
CA PHE A 48 -2.77 -1.83 -3.09
C PHE A 48 -2.33 -0.94 -4.26
N LEU A 49 -2.96 -1.06 -5.43
CA LEU A 49 -2.61 -0.24 -6.59
C LEU A 49 -2.78 1.24 -6.29
N ALA A 50 -3.83 1.63 -5.57
CA ALA A 50 -4.03 3.00 -5.15
C ALA A 50 -2.87 3.48 -4.25
N ALA A 51 -2.39 2.65 -3.31
CA ALA A 51 -1.21 2.96 -2.49
C ALA A 51 0.09 3.01 -3.31
N PHE A 52 0.28 2.06 -4.23
CA PHE A 52 1.45 2.04 -5.10
C PHE A 52 1.52 3.27 -6.00
N ARG A 53 0.39 3.67 -6.61
CA ARG A 53 0.29 4.90 -7.41
C ARG A 53 0.65 6.14 -6.58
N ARG A 54 0.20 6.23 -5.32
CA ARG A 54 0.58 7.33 -4.41
C ARG A 54 2.08 7.34 -4.10
N SER A 55 2.65 6.16 -3.88
CA SER A 55 4.09 6.01 -3.60
C SER A 55 4.92 6.47 -4.80
N VAL A 56 4.61 5.95 -6.00
CA VAL A 56 5.27 6.29 -7.27
C VAL A 56 5.10 7.77 -7.62
N ALA A 57 3.90 8.33 -7.47
CA ALA A 57 3.66 9.74 -7.76
C ALA A 57 4.51 10.69 -6.90
N ARG A 58 4.90 10.27 -5.69
CA ARG A 58 5.73 11.08 -4.78
C ARG A 58 7.23 10.80 -4.87
N ARG A 59 7.64 9.63 -5.37
CA ARG A 59 9.03 9.14 -5.25
C ARG A 59 9.65 8.64 -6.56
N GLY A 60 8.86 8.55 -7.63
CA GLY A 60 9.29 7.96 -8.90
C GLY A 60 8.97 6.46 -8.98
N VAL A 61 9.02 5.93 -10.20
CA VAL A 61 8.73 4.52 -10.49
C VAL A 61 9.87 3.65 -9.98
N CYS A 62 9.54 2.60 -9.21
CA CYS A 62 10.50 1.57 -8.84
C CYS A 62 10.74 0.63 -10.04
N GLN A 63 12.00 0.29 -10.32
CA GLN A 63 12.34 -0.64 -11.40
C GLN A 63 11.94 -2.09 -11.08
N ALA A 64 11.92 -2.47 -9.79
CA ALA A 64 11.48 -3.77 -9.32
C ALA A 64 10.78 -3.65 -7.97
N ILE A 65 9.73 -4.43 -7.77
CA ILE A 65 8.99 -4.55 -6.51
C ILE A 65 9.10 -5.99 -6.06
N TYR A 66 9.66 -6.19 -4.86
CA TYR A 66 9.71 -7.50 -4.21
C TYR A 66 8.60 -7.57 -3.17
N SER A 67 7.86 -8.67 -3.13
CA SER A 67 6.79 -8.95 -2.18
C SER A 67 6.95 -10.39 -1.69
N ASP A 68 6.39 -10.69 -0.53
CA ASP A 68 6.33 -12.04 0.08
C ASP A 68 5.29 -12.97 -0.59
N CYS A 69 4.73 -12.60 -1.74
CA CYS A 69 3.76 -13.39 -2.52
C CYS A 69 2.43 -13.66 -1.79
N GLY A 70 2.03 -12.83 -0.82
CA GLY A 70 0.65 -12.80 -0.34
C GLY A 70 -0.36 -12.69 -1.51
N THR A 71 -1.51 -13.36 -1.41
CA THR A 71 -2.52 -13.49 -2.49
C THR A 71 -2.95 -12.16 -3.11
N ASN A 72 -2.94 -11.10 -2.31
CA ASN A 72 -3.27 -9.73 -2.71
C ASN A 72 -2.28 -9.17 -3.75
N PHE A 73 -1.02 -9.59 -3.68
CA PHE A 73 0.06 -9.17 -4.57
C PHE A 73 0.03 -9.91 -5.89
N VAL A 74 -0.44 -11.16 -5.91
CA VAL A 74 -0.64 -11.92 -7.15
C VAL A 74 -1.72 -11.26 -8.01
N GLY A 75 -2.83 -10.85 -7.39
CA GLY A 75 -3.87 -10.06 -8.08
C GLY A 75 -3.34 -8.72 -8.58
N ALA A 76 -2.60 -7.99 -7.73
CA ALA A 76 -2.01 -6.71 -8.10
C ALA A 76 -0.96 -6.81 -9.22
N ASP A 77 -0.15 -7.88 -9.26
CA ASP A 77 0.86 -8.11 -10.31
C ASP A 77 0.20 -8.18 -11.71
N SER A 78 -0.92 -8.88 -11.82
CA SER A 78 -1.66 -8.98 -13.08
C SER A 78 -2.18 -7.62 -13.56
N GLN A 79 -2.69 -6.80 -12.64
CA GLN A 79 -3.18 -5.46 -12.96
C GLN A 79 -2.02 -4.48 -13.22
N LEU A 80 -0.87 -4.63 -12.53
CA LEU A 80 0.29 -3.78 -12.71
C LEU A 80 0.92 -3.97 -14.10
N LYS A 81 1.02 -5.21 -14.57
CA LYS A 81 1.44 -5.56 -15.94
C LYS A 81 0.49 -5.06 -17.03
N ALA A 82 -0.78 -4.80 -16.69
CA ALA A 82 -1.73 -4.20 -17.62
C ALA A 82 -1.65 -2.67 -17.64
N LEU A 83 -1.07 -2.05 -16.60
CA LEU A 83 -1.02 -0.59 -16.43
C LEU A 83 0.30 0.04 -16.92
N PHE A 84 1.37 -0.75 -17.02
CA PHE A 84 2.73 -0.35 -17.40
C PHE A 84 3.31 -1.35 -18.39
#